data_AF-A0A1S8ABW7-F1
#
_entry.id   AF-A0A1S8ABW7-F1
#
_cell.length_a   1.000
_cell.length_b   1.000
_cell.length_c   1.000
_cell.angle_alpha   90.00
_cell.angle_beta   90.00
_cell.angle_gamma   90.00
#
_symmetry.space_group_name_H-M   'P 1'
#
loop_
_entity.id
_entity.type
_entity.pdbx_description
1 polymer ?
#
loop_
_entity_poly.entity_id
_entity_poly.type
_entity_poly.pdbx_seq_one_letter_code
_entity_poly.pdbx_strand_id
1 'polypeptide(L)'
;MSKDFCAAGFRLGVLHSRNQGLITAVSTISVLGWVPYLVQDIWADMLTDDAFRVNFMEKNRRLLKEHSAVLMAFLREHDIPYYTKANAGVFAWVNLQRYLYNKPSSPIPTLPHSDDGFYRDREMKLWNRLLAAGVGLGLGTWYSSEEPGWFRISFAVEIKALQIGLERLATTLREIEAEGWN
;
A
#
# COMPACT_ATOMS: atom_id res chain seq x y z
N MET A 1 -4.69 -5.00 14.77
CA MET A 1 -3.51 -5.81 15.14
C MET A 1 -2.59 -6.13 13.98
N SER A 2 -3.08 -6.72 12.88
CA SER A 2 -2.22 -7.16 11.77
C SER A 2 -1.31 -6.10 11.14
N LYS A 3 -1.72 -4.83 11.12
CA LYS A 3 -0.96 -3.74 10.50
C LYS A 3 -0.14 -2.98 11.52
N ASP A 4 -0.78 -2.49 12.57
CA ASP A 4 -0.13 -1.63 13.57
C ASP A 4 0.92 -2.37 14.41
N PHE A 5 0.73 -3.67 14.65
CA PHE A 5 1.67 -4.53 15.40
C PHE A 5 2.50 -5.44 14.48
N CYS A 6 2.38 -5.29 13.16
CA CYS A 6 3.06 -6.14 12.18
C CYS A 6 2.78 -7.66 12.34
N ALA A 7 1.71 -8.03 13.05
CA ALA A 7 1.41 -9.41 13.46
C ALA A 7 0.28 -10.04 12.61
N ALA A 8 0.39 -9.92 11.28
CA ALA A 8 -0.67 -10.41 10.38
C ALA A 8 -0.91 -11.92 10.47
N GLY A 9 0.12 -12.70 10.83
CA GLY A 9 0.04 -14.15 11.03
C GLY A 9 -0.70 -14.58 12.28
N PHE A 10 -0.92 -13.69 13.26
CA PHE A 10 -1.58 -14.03 14.53
C PHE A 10 -3.11 -13.94 14.43
N ARG A 11 -3.65 -13.47 13.29
CA ARG A 11 -5.07 -13.55 12.93
C ARG A 11 -6.06 -13.12 14.03
N LEU A 12 -5.74 -12.08 14.80
CA LEU A 12 -6.66 -11.46 15.75
C LEU A 12 -7.42 -10.29 15.11
N GLY A 13 -8.74 -10.42 15.05
CA GLY A 13 -9.67 -9.36 14.66
C GLY A 13 -10.68 -9.13 15.77
N VAL A 14 -11.10 -7.88 15.95
CA VAL A 14 -12.09 -7.49 16.97
C VAL A 14 -13.21 -6.73 16.28
N LEU A 15 -14.45 -7.14 16.53
CA LEU A 15 -15.64 -6.36 16.20
C LEU A 15 -16.10 -5.65 17.47
N HIS A 16 -16.15 -4.32 17.42
CA HIS A 16 -16.69 -3.50 18.50
C HIS A 16 -17.93 -2.77 18.00
N SER A 17 -19.06 -2.96 18.68
CA SER A 17 -20.34 -2.32 18.34
C SER A 17 -21.12 -2.00 19.61
N ARG A 18 -22.02 -1.02 19.56
CA ARG A 18 -23.01 -0.77 20.61
C ARG A 18 -24.33 -1.51 20.36
N ASN A 19 -24.51 -2.07 19.16
CA ASN A 19 -25.72 -2.80 18.80
C ASN A 19 -25.60 -4.24 19.29
N GLN A 20 -26.38 -4.58 20.32
CA GLN A 20 -26.35 -5.91 20.92
C GLN A 20 -26.84 -6.99 19.96
N GLY A 21 -27.82 -6.69 19.10
CA GLY A 21 -28.30 -7.62 18.07
C GLY A 21 -27.20 -7.99 17.08
N LEU A 22 -26.39 -7.03 16.67
CA LEU A 22 -25.23 -7.27 15.81
C LEU A 22 -24.16 -8.12 16.50
N ILE A 23 -23.84 -7.82 17.77
CA ILE A 23 -22.88 -8.62 18.54
C ILE A 23 -23.36 -10.06 18.64
N THR A 24 -24.61 -10.28 19.03
CA THR A 24 -25.17 -11.63 19.15
C THR A 24 -25.14 -12.37 17.81
N ALA A 25 -25.55 -11.71 16.72
CA ALA A 25 -25.55 -12.32 15.39
C ALA A 25 -24.14 -12.68 14.89
N VAL A 26 -23.13 -11.86 15.18
CA VAL A 26 -21.74 -12.18 14.79
C VAL A 26 -21.15 -13.26 15.70
N SER A 27 -21.45 -13.24 17.00
CA SER A 27 -20.97 -14.24 17.94
C SER A 27 -21.39 -15.66 17.57
N THR A 28 -22.62 -15.86 17.07
CA THR A 28 -23.08 -17.18 16.63
C THR A 28 -22.33 -17.71 15.40
N ILE A 29 -21.87 -16.81 14.52
CA ILE A 29 -21.12 -17.18 13.29
C ILE A 29 -19.61 -17.29 13.57
N SER A 30 -19.11 -16.62 14.62
CA SER A 30 -17.67 -16.49 14.93
C SER A 30 -16.95 -17.81 15.22
N VAL A 31 -17.68 -18.89 15.51
CA VAL A 31 -17.12 -20.21 15.87
C VAL A 31 -16.16 -20.75 14.81
N LEU A 32 -16.41 -20.45 13.53
CA LEU A 32 -15.56 -20.90 12.41
C LEU A 32 -14.24 -20.12 12.29
N GLY A 33 -14.11 -18.99 13.00
CA GLY A 33 -12.95 -18.10 12.92
C GLY A 33 -12.32 -17.81 14.28
N TRP A 34 -12.56 -18.67 15.28
CA TRP A 34 -12.02 -18.46 16.63
C TRP A 34 -10.51 -18.39 16.64
N VAL A 35 -10.02 -17.40 17.38
CA VAL A 35 -8.59 -17.21 17.59
C VAL A 35 -8.11 -18.30 18.54
N PRO A 36 -7.02 -19.03 18.21
CA PRO A 36 -6.48 -20.05 19.10
C PRO A 36 -6.18 -19.46 20.48
N TYR A 37 -6.48 -20.21 21.54
CA TYR A 37 -6.30 -19.75 22.93
C TYR A 37 -4.89 -19.23 23.21
N LEU A 38 -3.86 -19.94 22.74
CA LEU A 38 -2.46 -19.52 22.86
C LEU A 38 -2.21 -18.11 22.28
N VAL A 39 -2.85 -17.79 21.15
CA VAL A 39 -2.72 -16.47 20.52
C VAL A 39 -3.45 -15.41 21.34
N GLN A 40 -4.58 -15.77 21.96
CA GLN A 40 -5.28 -14.87 22.88
C GLN A 40 -4.42 -14.52 24.10
N ASP A 41 -3.75 -15.50 24.71
CA ASP A 41 -2.85 -15.29 25.84
C ASP A 41 -1.67 -14.38 25.46
N ILE A 42 -1.01 -14.65 24.32
CA ILE A 42 0.07 -13.79 23.81
C ILE A 42 -0.40 -12.34 23.61
N TRP A 43 -1.60 -12.15 23.04
CA TRP A 43 -2.16 -10.81 22.89
C TRP A 43 -2.50 -10.17 24.21
N ALA A 44 -3.04 -10.92 25.18
CA ALA A 44 -3.35 -10.40 26.50
C ALA A 44 -2.08 -9.89 27.19
N ASP A 45 -1.00 -10.67 27.19
CA ASP A 45 0.29 -10.27 27.75
C ASP A 45 0.85 -9.01 27.06
N MET A 46 0.87 -8.99 25.72
CA MET A 46 1.38 -7.84 24.96
C MET A 46 0.54 -6.56 25.15
N LEU A 47 -0.78 -6.67 25.33
CA LEU A 47 -1.68 -5.52 25.43
C LEU A 47 -1.80 -4.96 26.85
N THR A 48 -1.54 -5.80 27.86
CA THR A 48 -1.53 -5.40 29.27
C THR A 48 -0.19 -4.82 29.72
N ASP A 49 0.91 -5.13 29.02
CA ASP A 49 2.19 -4.47 29.24
C ASP A 49 2.22 -3.05 28.64
N ASP A 50 2.02 -2.06 29.51
CA ASP A 50 2.05 -0.64 29.16
C ASP A 50 3.43 -0.19 28.63
N ALA A 51 4.52 -0.68 29.22
CA ALA A 51 5.86 -0.28 28.84
C ALA A 51 6.21 -0.78 27.43
N PHE A 52 5.86 -2.04 27.14
CA PHE A 52 5.96 -2.60 25.81
C PHE A 52 5.13 -1.79 24.80
N ARG A 53 3.86 -1.51 25.10
CA ARG A 53 2.95 -0.83 24.18
C ARG A 53 3.43 0.57 23.82
N VAL A 54 3.86 1.37 24.80
CA VAL A 54 4.37 2.72 24.56
C VAL A 54 5.65 2.68 23.71
N ASN A 55 6.65 1.90 24.12
CA ASN A 55 7.92 1.80 23.42
C ASN A 55 7.74 1.26 21.98
N PHE A 56 6.91 0.24 21.80
CA PHE A 56 6.61 -0.33 20.50
C PHE A 56 5.96 0.70 19.56
N MET A 57 4.93 1.41 20.03
CA MET A 57 4.22 2.41 19.22
C MET A 57 5.10 3.59 18.84
N GLU A 58 5.94 4.08 19.78
CA GLU A 58 6.89 5.15 19.50
C GLU A 58 7.92 4.74 18.46
N LYS A 59 8.51 3.55 18.61
CA LYS A 59 9.47 3.00 17.65
C LYS A 59 8.83 2.79 16.28
N ASN A 60 7.63 2.21 16.22
CA ASN A 60 6.93 1.96 14.96
C ASN A 60 6.61 3.27 14.24
N ARG A 61 6.08 4.27 14.96
CA ARG A 61 5.79 5.59 14.39
C ARG A 61 7.05 6.29 13.87
N ARG A 62 8.16 6.21 14.61
CA ARG A 62 9.45 6.77 14.19
C ARG A 62 9.94 6.13 12.90
N LEU A 63 9.98 4.80 12.84
CA LEU A 63 10.43 4.06 11.66
C LEU A 63 9.53 4.30 10.45
N LEU A 64 8.20 4.28 10.62
CA LEU A 64 7.27 4.58 9.53
C LEU A 64 7.47 5.99 8.98
N LYS A 65 7.73 6.98 9.85
CA LYS A 65 8.04 8.35 9.42
C LYS A 65 9.34 8.41 8.62
N GLU A 66 10.40 7.74 9.08
CA GLU A 66 11.69 7.67 8.39
C GLU A 66 11.54 7.04 7.00
N HIS A 67 10.88 5.88 6.91
CA HIS A 67 10.69 5.16 5.65
C HIS A 67 9.76 5.89 4.68
N SER A 68 8.69 6.51 5.20
CA SER A 68 7.83 7.38 4.41
C SER A 68 8.64 8.55 3.83
N ALA A 69 9.50 9.19 4.62
CA ALA A 69 10.33 10.29 4.15
C ALA A 69 11.26 9.88 3.00
N VAL A 70 11.83 8.68 3.03
CA VAL A 70 12.64 8.14 1.93
C VAL A 70 11.82 8.00 0.65
N LEU A 71 10.63 7.38 0.73
CA LEU A 71 9.75 7.25 -0.42
C LEU A 71 9.32 8.62 -0.96
N MET A 72 8.93 9.57 -0.10
CA MET A 72 8.51 10.90 -0.52
C MET A 72 9.66 11.71 -1.14
N ALA A 73 10.89 11.56 -0.63
CA ALA A 73 12.06 12.20 -1.23
C ALA A 73 12.30 11.67 -2.65
N PHE A 74 12.28 10.36 -2.84
CA PHE A 74 12.39 9.72 -4.16
C PHE A 74 11.29 10.19 -5.12
N LEU A 75 10.02 10.20 -4.69
CA LEU A 75 8.92 10.62 -5.55
C LEU A 75 9.06 12.07 -5.99
N ARG A 76 9.54 12.97 -5.11
CA ARG A 76 9.82 14.37 -5.46
C ARG A 76 11.02 14.51 -6.40
N GLU A 77 12.08 13.74 -6.18
CA GLU A 77 13.27 13.75 -7.05
C GLU A 77 12.94 13.33 -8.49
N HIS A 78 11.99 12.40 -8.65
CA HIS A 78 11.53 11.93 -9.96
C HIS A 78 10.28 12.64 -10.49
N ASP A 79 9.83 13.73 -9.86
CA ASP A 79 8.61 14.47 -10.22
C ASP A 79 7.35 13.58 -10.36
N ILE A 80 7.25 12.52 -9.56
CA ILE A 80 6.13 11.59 -9.58
C ILE A 80 5.04 12.12 -8.63
N PRO A 81 3.85 12.48 -9.13
CA PRO A 81 2.77 12.95 -8.28
C PRO A 81 2.28 11.84 -7.35
N TYR A 82 1.95 12.20 -6.12
CA TYR A 82 1.37 11.28 -5.14
C TYR A 82 0.36 12.01 -4.26
N TYR A 83 -0.50 11.26 -3.59
CA TYR A 83 -1.52 11.83 -2.73
C TYR A 83 -0.90 12.37 -1.43
N THR A 84 -0.85 13.71 -1.31
CA THR A 84 -0.15 14.42 -0.22
C THR A 84 -0.97 14.58 1.06
N LYS A 85 -2.29 14.36 1.02
CA LYS A 85 -3.17 14.55 2.19
C LYS A 85 -3.18 13.35 3.15
N ALA A 86 -2.48 12.27 2.84
CA ALA A 86 -2.38 11.11 3.72
C ALA A 86 -1.34 11.34 4.82
N ASN A 87 -1.75 11.13 6.08
CA ASN A 87 -0.90 11.27 7.28
C ASN A 87 -0.67 9.94 8.03
N ALA A 88 -1.25 8.85 7.55
CA ALA A 88 -1.22 7.55 8.19
C ALA A 88 -1.18 6.43 7.14
N GLY A 89 -0.77 5.23 7.57
CA GLY A 89 -0.70 4.03 6.75
C GLY A 89 0.71 3.50 6.57
N VAL A 90 0.81 2.46 5.76
CA VAL A 90 2.06 1.73 5.46
C VAL A 90 2.43 1.80 3.98
N PHE A 91 1.75 2.68 3.25
CA PHE A 91 1.89 2.86 1.81
C PHE A 91 1.58 4.29 1.39
N ALA A 92 2.07 4.68 0.21
CA ALA A 92 1.65 5.89 -0.48
C ALA A 92 0.81 5.54 -1.71
N TRP A 93 -0.09 6.45 -2.07
CA TRP A 93 -0.89 6.37 -3.29
C TRP A 93 -0.25 7.28 -4.34
N VAL A 94 0.28 6.67 -5.39
CA VAL A 94 1.20 7.29 -6.35
C VAL A 94 0.57 7.29 -7.74
N ASN A 95 0.71 8.39 -8.46
CA ASN A 95 0.18 8.55 -9.80
C ASN A 95 1.30 8.33 -10.83
N LEU A 96 1.19 7.25 -11.61
CA LEU A 96 2.08 6.89 -12.71
C LEU A 96 1.39 7.05 -14.08
N GLN A 97 0.30 7.81 -14.17
CA GLN A 97 -0.44 8.10 -15.40
C GLN A 97 0.48 8.56 -16.54
N ARG A 98 1.50 9.39 -16.25
CA ARG A 98 2.46 9.85 -17.27
C ARG A 98 3.09 8.70 -18.06
N TYR A 99 3.36 7.59 -17.38
CA TYR A 99 3.95 6.39 -17.95
C TYR A 99 2.96 5.56 -18.74
N LEU A 100 1.66 5.79 -18.65
CA LEU A 100 0.64 5.10 -19.46
C LEU A 100 0.37 5.83 -20.78
N TYR A 101 0.49 7.16 -20.81
CA TYR A 101 0.06 7.98 -21.94
C TYR A 101 1.15 8.24 -22.99
N ASN A 102 2.42 7.92 -22.72
CA ASN A 102 3.52 8.09 -23.68
C ASN A 102 3.65 9.52 -24.24
N LYS A 103 3.22 10.54 -23.49
CA LYS A 103 3.29 11.96 -23.87
C LYS A 103 4.14 12.71 -22.84
N PRO A 104 5.27 13.33 -23.21
CA PRO A 104 6.19 13.95 -22.26
C PRO A 104 5.68 15.23 -21.56
N SER A 105 4.54 15.80 -21.96
CA SER A 105 4.18 17.15 -21.53
C SER A 105 2.77 17.54 -21.96
N SER A 106 1.75 16.94 -21.35
CA SER A 106 0.38 17.44 -21.47
C SER A 106 -0.25 17.43 -20.08
N PRO A 107 -1.04 18.45 -19.68
CA PRO A 107 -1.83 18.36 -18.47
C PRO A 107 -2.68 17.08 -18.54
N ILE A 108 -2.83 16.42 -17.39
CA ILE A 108 -3.62 15.20 -17.17
C ILE A 108 -4.86 15.29 -18.07
N PRO A 109 -4.95 14.50 -19.16
CA PRO A 109 -6.16 14.49 -19.95
C PRO A 109 -7.25 13.92 -19.05
N THR A 110 -8.27 14.71 -18.73
CA THR A 110 -9.55 14.15 -18.30
C THR A 110 -9.96 13.15 -19.36
N LEU A 111 -9.84 11.86 -19.02
CA LEU A 111 -10.12 10.76 -19.93
C LEU A 111 -11.55 10.92 -20.46
N PRO A 112 -11.76 10.85 -21.79
CA PRO A 112 -13.07 10.46 -22.28
C PRO A 112 -13.34 9.04 -21.76
N HIS A 113 -14.49 8.82 -21.12
CA HIS A 113 -14.89 7.52 -20.55
C HIS A 113 -14.89 6.35 -21.56
N SER A 114 -14.68 6.62 -22.86
CA SER A 114 -14.67 5.64 -23.95
C SER A 114 -13.40 4.79 -24.06
N ASP A 115 -12.27 5.19 -23.47
CA ASP A 115 -10.96 4.48 -23.61
C ASP A 115 -10.49 3.77 -22.32
N ASP A 116 -11.36 3.62 -21.30
CA ASP A 116 -10.97 3.10 -19.98
C ASP A 116 -10.34 1.69 -20.05
N GLY A 117 -10.85 0.81 -20.90
CA GLY A 117 -10.31 -0.55 -21.09
C GLY A 117 -8.86 -0.55 -21.59
N PHE A 118 -8.54 0.31 -22.56
CA PHE A 118 -7.20 0.40 -23.14
C PHE A 118 -6.16 0.87 -22.11
N TYR A 119 -6.50 1.86 -21.28
CA TYR A 119 -5.59 2.37 -20.26
C TYR A 119 -5.44 1.41 -19.07
N ARG A 120 -6.48 0.64 -18.74
CA ARG A 120 -6.35 -0.48 -17.78
C ARG A 120 -5.44 -1.59 -18.29
N ASP A 121 -5.50 -1.91 -19.58
CA ASP A 121 -4.56 -2.86 -20.18
C ASP A 121 -3.12 -2.35 -20.14
N ARG A 122 -2.89 -1.05 -20.40
CA ARG A 122 -1.57 -0.43 -20.25
C ARG A 122 -1.10 -0.43 -18.78
N GLU A 123 -2.01 -0.17 -17.84
CA GLU A 123 -1.71 -0.24 -16.41
C GLU A 123 -1.21 -1.64 -16.02
N MET A 124 -1.89 -2.69 -16.51
CA MET A 124 -1.49 -4.08 -16.29
C MET A 124 -0.14 -4.41 -16.95
N LYS A 125 0.12 -3.90 -18.16
CA LYS A 125 1.42 -4.06 -18.84
C LYS A 125 2.55 -3.38 -18.05
N LEU A 126 2.32 -2.17 -17.53
CA LEU A 126 3.28 -1.46 -16.68
C LEU A 126 3.59 -2.27 -15.43
N TRP A 127 2.55 -2.78 -14.77
CA TRP A 127 2.71 -3.62 -13.60
C TRP A 127 3.48 -4.91 -13.89
N ASN A 128 3.21 -5.58 -15.01
CA ASN A 128 3.95 -6.79 -15.41
C ASN A 128 5.44 -6.50 -15.64
N ARG A 129 5.79 -5.36 -16.26
CA ARG A 129 7.20 -4.96 -16.44
C ARG A 129 7.89 -4.67 -15.10
N LEU A 130 7.24 -3.94 -14.22
CA LEU A 130 7.76 -3.67 -12.87
C LEU A 130 7.93 -4.97 -12.07
N LEU A 131 6.98 -5.89 -12.17
CA LEU A 131 7.07 -7.20 -11.53
C LEU A 131 8.24 -8.01 -12.08
N ALA A 132 8.47 -8.00 -13.40
CA ALA A 132 9.61 -8.66 -14.03
C ALA A 132 10.96 -8.06 -13.56
N ALA A 133 11.01 -6.76 -13.28
CA ALA A 133 12.15 -6.10 -12.64
C ALA A 133 12.27 -6.40 -11.12
N GLY A 134 11.34 -7.17 -10.55
CA GLY A 134 11.32 -7.53 -9.14
C GLY A 134 10.70 -6.47 -8.23
N VAL A 135 9.87 -5.56 -8.77
CA VAL A 135 9.15 -4.52 -8.02
C VAL A 135 7.65 -4.81 -8.05
N GLY A 136 7.13 -5.32 -6.94
CA GLY A 136 5.69 -5.57 -6.78
C GLY A 136 4.95 -4.35 -6.25
N LEU A 137 4.13 -3.71 -7.08
CA LEU A 137 3.24 -2.62 -6.66
C LEU A 137 1.78 -3.07 -6.59
N GLY A 138 0.96 -2.38 -5.80
CA GLY A 138 -0.49 -2.60 -5.83
C GLY A 138 -1.13 -1.80 -6.96
N LEU A 139 -1.87 -2.46 -7.85
CA LEU A 139 -2.59 -1.82 -8.96
C LEU A 139 -3.81 -1.03 -8.46
N GLY A 140 -4.03 0.16 -9.02
CA GLY A 140 -5.20 1.01 -8.72
C GLY A 140 -6.51 0.31 -9.03
N THR A 141 -6.56 -0.39 -10.16
CA THR A 141 -7.73 -1.17 -10.59
C THR A 141 -8.15 -2.24 -9.56
N TRP A 142 -7.21 -2.84 -8.80
CA TRP A 142 -7.56 -3.81 -7.74
C TRP A 142 -8.24 -3.17 -6.53
N TYR A 143 -8.12 -1.87 -6.36
CA TYR A 143 -8.77 -1.09 -5.31
C TYR A 143 -9.97 -0.30 -5.82
N SER A 144 -10.48 -0.65 -7.01
CA SER A 144 -11.60 0.05 -7.66
C SER A 144 -11.34 1.55 -7.85
N SER A 145 -10.09 1.92 -8.21
CA SER A 145 -9.76 3.30 -8.57
C SER A 145 -10.62 3.79 -9.74
N GLU A 146 -11.17 5.00 -9.61
CA GLU A 146 -11.99 5.66 -10.64
C GLU A 146 -11.17 5.94 -11.90
N GLU A 147 -9.89 6.29 -11.74
CA GLU A 147 -8.96 6.56 -12.84
C GLU A 147 -7.84 5.50 -12.89
N PRO A 148 -7.43 5.06 -14.09
CA PRO A 148 -6.25 4.22 -14.27
C PRO A 148 -4.95 5.00 -14.04
N GLY A 149 -3.89 4.28 -13.69
CA GLY A 149 -2.54 4.83 -13.49
C GLY A 149 -2.20 5.20 -12.06
N TRP A 150 -3.08 4.88 -11.10
CA TRP A 150 -2.78 4.98 -9.69
C TRP A 150 -2.21 3.68 -9.14
N PHE A 151 -1.19 3.77 -8.31
CA PHE A 151 -0.49 2.63 -7.74
C PHE A 151 -0.26 2.79 -6.23
N ARG A 152 -0.26 1.67 -5.53
CA ARG A 152 0.07 1.58 -4.10
C ARG A 152 1.51 1.14 -3.93
N ILE A 153 2.34 2.01 -3.34
CA ILE A 153 3.73 1.67 -2.98
C ILE A 153 3.82 1.52 -1.47
N SER A 154 4.13 0.31 -0.99
CA SER A 154 4.34 0.04 0.43
C SER A 154 5.75 0.44 0.86
N PHE A 155 5.88 1.30 1.87
CA PHE A 155 7.19 1.74 2.39
C PHE A 155 7.55 1.07 3.73
N ALA A 156 6.60 0.40 4.39
CA ALA A 156 6.82 -0.30 5.66
C ALA A 156 7.52 -1.67 5.44
N VAL A 157 8.69 -1.63 4.82
CA VAL A 157 9.59 -2.77 4.55
C VAL A 157 10.99 -2.44 5.04
N GLU A 158 11.92 -3.39 5.05
CA GLU A 158 13.32 -3.12 5.41
C GLU A 158 13.90 -2.00 4.52
N ILE A 159 14.68 -1.09 5.12
CA ILE A 159 15.20 0.10 4.43
C ILE A 159 16.05 -0.23 3.19
N LYS A 160 16.87 -1.28 3.26
CA LYS A 160 17.68 -1.74 2.12
C LYS A 160 16.81 -2.26 0.99
N ALA A 161 15.79 -3.03 1.32
CA ALA A 161 14.83 -3.54 0.34
C ALA A 161 14.02 -2.38 -0.29
N LEU A 162 13.66 -1.37 0.50
CA LEU A 162 13.01 -0.16 -0.01
C LEU A 162 13.91 0.55 -1.02
N GLN A 163 15.18 0.79 -0.69
CA GLN A 163 16.14 1.46 -1.58
C GLN A 163 16.33 0.69 -2.90
N ILE A 164 16.58 -0.61 -2.84
CA ILE A 164 16.73 -1.46 -4.03
C ILE A 164 15.44 -1.45 -4.87
N GLY A 165 14.28 -1.50 -4.22
CA GLY A 165 12.98 -1.43 -4.92
C GLY A 165 12.78 -0.11 -5.65
N LEU A 166 13.19 1.01 -5.03
CA LEU A 166 13.12 2.35 -5.62
C LEU A 166 14.11 2.52 -6.78
N GLU A 167 15.33 2.01 -6.66
CA GLU A 167 16.32 2.03 -7.75
C GLU A 167 15.84 1.27 -8.98
N ARG A 168 15.27 0.07 -8.77
CA ARG A 168 14.68 -0.75 -9.83
C ARG A 168 13.48 -0.05 -10.45
N LEU A 169 12.60 0.52 -9.63
CA LEU A 169 11.46 1.31 -10.09
C LEU A 169 11.92 2.46 -11.00
N ALA A 170 12.88 3.28 -10.57
CA ALA A 170 13.40 4.39 -11.38
C ALA A 170 14.04 3.92 -12.69
N THR A 171 14.70 2.77 -12.70
CA THR A 171 15.33 2.20 -13.89
C THR A 171 14.28 1.75 -14.90
N THR A 172 13.32 0.92 -14.46
CA THR A 172 12.26 0.43 -15.34
C THR A 172 11.37 1.56 -15.86
N LEU A 173 11.09 2.57 -15.04
CA LEU A 173 10.31 3.74 -15.48
C LEU A 173 11.04 4.54 -16.57
N ARG A 174 12.37 4.70 -16.47
CA ARG A 174 13.19 5.34 -17.52
C ARG A 174 13.23 4.53 -18.81
N GLU A 175 13.35 3.21 -18.72
CA GLU A 175 13.30 2.32 -19.88
C GLU A 175 11.97 2.43 -20.63
N ILE A 176 10.84 2.48 -19.89
CA ILE A 176 9.51 2.61 -20.48
C ILE A 176 9.32 3.98 -21.16
N GLU A 177 9.83 5.06 -20.56
CA GLU A 177 9.82 6.38 -21.19
C GLU A 177 10.65 6.43 -22.47
N ALA A 178 11.78 5.71 -22.53
CA ALA A 178 12.66 5.68 -23.69
C ALA A 178 12.14 4.79 -24.84
N GLU A 179 11.60 3.61 -24.53
CA GLU A 179 11.07 2.66 -25.51
C GLU A 179 9.69 3.06 -26.04
N GLY A 180 8.89 3.67 -25.16
CA GLY A 180 7.48 3.90 -25.40
C GLY A 180 6.63 2.61 -25.44
N TRP A 181 5.30 2.79 -25.43
CA TRP A 181 4.36 1.72 -25.71
C TRP A 181 4.22 1.51 -27.23
N ASN A 182 5.16 0.77 -27.83
CA ASN A 182 4.97 0.19 -29.16
C ASN A 182 3.83 -0.84 -29.16
#